data_AF-A7SYJ4-F1
#
_entry.id   AF-A7SYJ4-F1
#
_cell.length_a   1.000
_cell.length_b   1.000
_cell.length_c   1.000
_cell.angle_alpha   90.00
_cell.angle_beta   90.00
_cell.angle_gamma   90.00
#
_symmetry.space_group_name_H-M   'P 1'
#
loop_
_entity.id
_entity.type
_entity.pdbx_description
1 polymer ?
#
loop_
_entity_poly.entity_id
_entity_poly.type
_entity_poly.pdbx_seq_one_letter_code
_entity_poly.pdbx_strand_id
1 'polypeptide(L)'
;MIIGDPDHLMIIGDPGHVMIIGDPGYGMIIGDPGHVIIIGDPGDVMIIGDPGHVMIIGDPGHMMIIGDPGYVMIIGDPGYGMIIGDPGHVIIIGDPGDVMIIGDPGHVMIIGDPGHMMIIGDPG
;
A
#
# COMPACT_ATOMS: atom_id res chain seq x y z
N MET A 1 -5.72 8.88 -16.19
CA MET A 1 -5.45 10.34 -16.14
C MET A 1 -4.45 10.57 -15.03
N ILE A 2 -3.42 11.39 -15.24
CA ILE A 2 -2.47 11.79 -14.20
C ILE A 2 -2.66 13.29 -13.96
N ILE A 3 -2.79 13.69 -12.70
CA ILE A 3 -2.98 15.07 -12.26
C ILE A 3 -2.04 15.30 -11.09
N GLY A 4 -1.31 16.41 -11.08
CA GLY A 4 -0.46 16.71 -9.94
C GLY A 4 0.80 17.49 -10.26
N ASP A 5 1.58 17.67 -9.21
CA ASP A 5 2.95 18.18 -9.21
C ASP A 5 3.86 17.14 -8.52
N PRO A 6 5.18 17.38 -8.40
CA PRO A 6 6.07 16.43 -7.74
C PRO A 6 5.74 16.14 -6.27
N ASP A 7 5.07 17.06 -5.57
CA ASP A 7 4.70 16.88 -4.16
C ASP A 7 3.33 16.19 -4.02
N HIS A 8 2.42 16.36 -4.98
CA HIS A 8 1.07 15.78 -4.96
C HIS A 8 0.74 15.11 -6.28
N LEU A 9 0.68 13.78 -6.28
CA LEU A 9 0.34 12.98 -7.45
C LEU A 9 -1.03 12.32 -7.30
N MET A 10 -1.87 12.42 -8.33
CA MET A 10 -3.14 11.73 -8.42
C MET A 10 -3.26 11.00 -9.77
N ILE A 11 -3.57 9.72 -9.72
CA ILE A 11 -3.77 8.86 -10.89
C ILE A 11 -5.18 8.29 -10.82
N ILE A 12 -5.97 8.46 -11.89
CA ILE A 12 -7.35 7.97 -11.99
C ILE A 12 -7.53 7.10 -13.23
N GLY A 13 -8.15 5.93 -13.05
CA GLY A 13 -8.49 4.95 -14.08
C GLY A 13 -7.79 3.61 -13.85
N ASP A 14 -7.86 2.72 -14.85
CA ASP A 14 -7.39 1.33 -14.73
C ASP A 14 -6.13 1.09 -15.59
N PRO A 15 -4.99 1.73 -15.26
CA PRO A 15 -3.77 1.54 -16.02
C PRO A 15 -3.24 0.12 -15.82
N GLY A 16 -2.68 -0.48 -16.87
CA GLY A 16 -2.03 -1.79 -16.70
C GLY A 16 -0.90 -1.76 -15.65
N HIS A 17 -0.14 -0.65 -15.57
CA HIS A 17 0.96 -0.45 -14.64
C HIS A 17 1.05 1.02 -14.20
N VAL A 18 1.34 1.24 -12.92
CA VAL A 18 1.68 2.53 -12.31
C VAL A 18 3.07 2.42 -11.68
N MET A 19 3.92 3.40 -11.95
CA MET A 19 5.24 3.52 -11.32
C MET A 19 5.43 4.96 -10.84
N ILE A 20 5.70 5.12 -9.56
CA ILE A 20 6.01 6.40 -8.90
C ILE A 20 7.40 6.27 -8.29
N ILE A 21 8.29 7.21 -8.61
CA ILE A 21 9.65 7.26 -8.08
C ILE A 21 9.89 8.66 -7.51
N GLY A 22 10.37 8.72 -6.28
CA GLY A 22 10.66 9.94 -5.53
C GLY A 22 9.83 10.01 -4.25
N ASP A 23 9.87 11.18 -3.61
CA ASP A 23 9.36 11.38 -2.26
C ASP A 23 8.20 12.40 -2.27
N PRO A 24 7.08 12.12 -2.97
CA PRO A 24 5.95 13.04 -2.97
C PRO A 24 5.41 13.19 -1.55
N GLY A 25 4.99 14.40 -1.19
CA GLY A 25 4.24 14.61 0.04
C GLY A 25 2.95 13.78 0.09
N TYR A 26 2.30 13.60 -1.06
CA TYR A 26 1.05 12.85 -1.20
C TYR A 26 0.93 12.13 -2.55
N GLY A 27 0.58 10.85 -2.52
CA GLY A 27 0.25 10.06 -3.71
C GLY A 27 -1.12 9.38 -3.59
N MET A 28 -1.97 9.56 -4.60
CA MET A 28 -3.27 8.88 -4.69
C MET A 28 -3.43 8.14 -6.02
N ILE A 29 -3.88 6.90 -5.97
CA ILE A 29 -4.26 6.09 -7.13
C ILE A 29 -5.70 5.62 -6.93
N ILE A 30 -6.58 5.90 -7.90
CA ILE A 30 -7.97 5.45 -7.91
C ILE A 30 -8.23 4.64 -9.19
N GLY A 31 -8.70 3.41 -9.04
CA GLY A 31 -9.05 2.47 -10.10
C GLY A 31 -8.38 1.11 -9.88
N ASP A 32 -8.42 0.25 -10.88
CA ASP A 32 -8.00 -1.16 -10.74
C ASP A 32 -6.70 -1.43 -11.53
N PRO A 33 -5.55 -0.88 -11.11
CA PRO A 33 -4.33 -1.04 -11.86
C PRO A 33 -3.82 -2.48 -11.80
N GLY A 34 -3.25 -2.98 -12.89
CA GLY A 34 -2.65 -4.32 -12.88
C GLY A 34 -1.50 -4.41 -11.87
N HIS A 35 -0.62 -3.40 -11.86
CA HIS A 35 0.51 -3.30 -10.92
C HIS A 35 0.73 -1.87 -10.48
N VAL A 36 1.04 -1.67 -9.20
CA VAL A 36 1.49 -0.40 -8.62
C VAL A 36 2.86 -0.61 -8.00
N ILE A 37 3.82 0.24 -8.38
CA ILE A 37 5.15 0.29 -7.79
C ILE A 37 5.42 1.71 -7.32
N ILE A 38 5.76 1.86 -6.04
CA ILE A 38 6.15 3.14 -5.43
C ILE A 38 7.53 2.95 -4.80
N ILE A 39 8.49 3.81 -5.19
CA ILE A 39 9.86 3.77 -4.69
C ILE A 39 10.25 5.15 -4.18
N GLY A 40 10.64 5.24 -2.92
CA GLY A 40 10.99 6.48 -2.22
C GLY A 40 10.28 6.55 -0.87
N ASP A 41 10.39 7.71 -0.22
CA ASP A 41 9.88 7.95 1.13
C ASP A 41 8.71 8.95 1.10
N PRO A 42 7.56 8.60 0.48
CA PRO A 42 6.47 9.53 0.35
C PRO A 42 5.84 9.86 1.71
N GLY A 43 5.28 11.06 1.85
CA GLY A 43 4.55 11.44 3.06
C GLY A 43 3.36 10.51 3.28
N ASP A 44 2.38 10.56 2.37
CA ASP A 44 1.20 9.69 2.42
C ASP A 44 0.92 9.03 1.07
N VAL A 45 0.52 7.76 1.10
CA VAL A 45 0.12 6.97 -0.07
C VAL A 45 -1.30 6.42 0.13
N MET A 46 -2.17 6.66 -0.85
CA MET A 46 -3.52 6.11 -0.89
C MET A 46 -3.77 5.38 -2.21
N ILE A 47 -4.19 4.12 -2.13
CA ILE A 47 -4.59 3.31 -3.28
C ILE A 47 -6.03 2.85 -3.04
N ILE A 48 -6.94 3.16 -3.97
CA ILE A 48 -8.35 2.77 -3.92
C ILE A 48 -8.70 2.00 -5.19
N GLY A 49 -9.16 0.77 -5.02
CA GLY A 49 -9.53 -0.17 -6.08
C GLY A 49 -8.90 -1.54 -5.84
N ASP A 50 -8.96 -2.41 -6.84
CA ASP A 50 -8.57 -3.82 -6.71
C ASP A 50 -7.27 -4.12 -7.50
N PRO A 51 -6.11 -3.59 -7.07
CA PRO A 51 -4.89 -3.74 -7.83
C PRO A 51 -4.41 -5.19 -7.83
N GLY A 52 -3.90 -5.66 -8.97
CA GLY A 52 -3.36 -7.01 -9.04
C GLY A 52 -2.17 -7.20 -8.09
N HIS A 53 -1.22 -6.26 -8.13
CA HIS A 53 -0.05 -6.23 -7.23
C HIS A 53 0.28 -4.80 -6.80
N VAL A 54 0.61 -4.63 -5.52
CA VAL A 54 1.13 -3.39 -4.94
C VAL A 54 2.51 -3.67 -4.36
N MET A 55 3.50 -2.88 -4.77
CA MET A 55 4.85 -2.90 -4.21
C MET A 55 5.23 -1.49 -3.77
N ILE A 56 5.60 -1.35 -2.50
CA ILE A 56 6.08 -0.08 -1.93
C ILE A 56 7.46 -0.35 -1.32
N ILE A 57 8.45 0.45 -1.72
CA ILE A 57 9.83 0.37 -1.24
C ILE A 57 10.25 1.75 -0.73
N GLY A 58 10.56 1.82 0.57
CA GLY A 58 10.95 3.02 1.29
C GLY A 58 10.15 3.19 2.58
N ASP A 59 10.23 4.37 3.19
CA ASP A 59 9.73 4.62 4.55
C ASP A 59 8.56 5.62 4.54
N PRO A 60 7.39 5.25 3.99
CA PRO A 60 6.28 6.17 3.85
C PRO A 60 5.71 6.55 5.22
N GLY A 61 5.29 7.81 5.37
CA GLY A 61 4.65 8.27 6.61
C GLY A 61 3.35 7.50 6.90
N HIS A 62 2.40 7.53 5.98
CA HIS A 62 1.16 6.75 6.05
C HIS A 62 0.84 6.05 4.74
N MET A 63 0.32 4.83 4.83
CA MET A 63 -0.20 4.08 3.69
C MET A 63 -1.63 3.63 3.97
N MET A 64 -2.46 3.76 2.95
CA MET A 64 -3.82 3.23 2.95
C MET A 64 -4.11 2.54 1.62
N ILE A 65 -4.47 1.26 1.69
CA ILE A 65 -4.94 0.48 0.54
C ILE A 65 -6.38 0.06 0.83
N ILE A 66 -7.32 0.44 -0.04
CA ILE A 66 -8.75 0.10 0.07
C ILE A 66 -9.16 -0.66 -1.18
N GLY A 67 -9.65 -1.89 -0.99
CA GLY A 67 -10.08 -2.81 -2.04
C GLY A 67 -9.45 -4.19 -1.80
N ASP A 68 -9.54 -5.06 -2.81
CA ASP A 68 -9.16 -6.47 -2.69
C ASP A 68 -7.86 -6.77 -3.48
N PRO A 69 -6.69 -6.26 -3.05
CA PRO A 69 -5.47 -6.39 -3.82
C PRO A 69 -5.02 -7.86 -3.85
N GLY A 70 -4.57 -8.34 -5.01
CA GLY A 70 -4.09 -9.72 -5.13
C GLY A 70 -2.86 -10.00 -4.27
N TYR A 71 -1.92 -9.06 -4.27
CA TYR A 71 -0.67 -9.15 -3.53
C TYR A 71 -0.19 -7.75 -3.10
N VAL A 72 0.15 -7.58 -1.83
CA VAL A 72 0.76 -6.36 -1.28
C VAL A 72 2.13 -6.71 -0.70
N MET A 73 3.17 -6.02 -1.14
CA MET A 73 4.49 -6.07 -0.53
C MET A 73 4.98 -4.67 -0.17
N ILE A 74 5.38 -4.51 1.08
CA ILE A 74 5.94 -3.30 1.64
C ILE A 74 7.33 -3.64 2.17
N ILE A 75 8.34 -2.90 1.73
CA ILE A 75 9.72 -3.01 2.21
C ILE A 75 10.18 -1.64 2.71
N GLY A 76 10.50 -1.56 3.99
CA GLY A 76 10.89 -0.34 4.71
C GLY A 76 10.12 -0.20 6.02
N ASP A 77 10.21 0.97 6.63
CA ASP A 77 9.76 1.25 7.99
C ASP A 77 8.60 2.26 7.97
N PRO A 78 7.43 1.91 7.41
CA PRO A 78 6.32 2.84 7.29
C PRO A 78 5.81 3.27 8.67
N GLY A 79 5.47 4.55 8.84
CA GLY A 79 4.94 5.05 10.11
C GLY A 79 3.58 4.41 10.46
N TYR A 80 2.69 4.35 9.48
CA TYR A 80 1.36 3.75 9.61
C TYR A 80 0.95 3.03 8.33
N GLY A 81 0.44 1.81 8.44
CA GLY A 81 -0.11 1.05 7.31
C GLY A 81 -1.52 0.57 7.60
N MET A 82 -2.46 0.86 6.71
CA MET A 82 -3.81 0.30 6.73
C MET A 82 -4.14 -0.37 5.40
N ILE A 83 -4.67 -1.59 5.48
CA ILE A 83 -5.25 -2.33 4.35
C ILE A 83 -6.70 -2.68 4.72
N ILE A 84 -7.67 -2.27 3.90
CA ILE A 84 -9.08 -2.59 4.06
C ILE A 84 -9.55 -3.35 2.82
N GLY A 85 -10.12 -4.54 3.03
CA GLY A 85 -10.61 -5.46 2.00
C GLY A 85 -10.03 -6.86 2.22
N ASP A 86 -10.14 -7.72 1.22
CA ASP A 86 -9.76 -9.13 1.32
C ASP A 86 -8.47 -9.39 0.51
N PRO A 87 -7.30 -8.89 0.95
CA PRO A 87 -6.07 -9.00 0.18
C PRO A 87 -5.64 -10.47 0.08
N GLY A 88 -5.23 -10.91 -1.11
CA GLY A 88 -4.79 -12.28 -1.30
C GLY A 88 -3.56 -12.62 -0.44
N HIS A 89 -2.52 -11.80 -0.52
CA HIS A 89 -1.30 -11.92 0.28
C HIS A 89 -0.78 -10.55 0.69
N VAL A 90 -0.32 -10.43 1.93
CA VAL A 90 0.33 -9.24 2.46
C VAL A 90 1.69 -9.64 3.03
N ILE A 91 2.75 -8.99 2.55
CA ILE A 91 4.11 -9.12 3.08
C ILE A 91 4.61 -7.73 3.49
N ILE A 92 5.05 -7.61 4.74
CA ILE A 92 5.69 -6.39 5.24
C ILE A 92 7.06 -6.77 5.79
N ILE A 93 8.11 -6.10 5.31
CA ILE A 93 9.50 -6.31 5.71
C ILE A 93 10.08 -4.99 6.20
N GLY A 94 10.53 -4.96 7.45
CA GLY A 94 11.01 -3.76 8.14
C GLY A 94 10.37 -3.63 9.51
N ASP A 95 10.55 -2.49 10.15
CA ASP A 95 10.05 -2.17 11.49
C ASP A 95 8.90 -1.15 11.39
N PRO A 96 7.73 -1.52 10.84
CA PRO A 96 6.63 -0.59 10.65
C PRO A 96 6.09 -0.11 12.01
N GLY A 97 5.60 1.12 12.08
CA GLY A 97 4.97 1.64 13.29
C GLY A 97 3.68 0.89 13.63
N ASP A 98 2.54 1.34 13.12
CA ASP A 98 1.26 0.66 13.34
C ASP A 98 0.75 0.04 12.03
N VAL A 99 0.37 -1.24 12.08
CA VAL A 99 -0.20 -1.98 10.96
C VAL A 99 -1.60 -2.47 11.29
N MET A 100 -2.57 -2.11 10.46
CA MET A 100 -3.95 -2.57 10.54
C MET A 100 -4.39 -3.22 9.24
N ILE A 101 -4.90 -4.45 9.32
CA ILE A 101 -5.50 -5.16 8.19
C ILE A 101 -6.94 -5.50 8.59
N ILE A 102 -7.92 -5.05 7.80
CA ILE A 102 -9.35 -5.30 8.02
C ILE A 102 -9.92 -6.02 6.80
N GLY A 103 -10.51 -7.19 7.04
CA GLY A 103 -11.05 -8.11 6.04
C GLY A 103 -10.45 -9.50 6.23
N ASP A 104 -10.62 -10.38 5.26
CA ASP A 104 -10.23 -11.79 5.34
C ASP A 104 -8.98 -12.05 4.48
N PRO A 105 -7.76 -11.63 4.92
CA PRO A 105 -6.55 -11.78 4.13
C PRO A 105 -6.20 -13.26 3.96
N GLY A 106 -5.81 -13.66 2.75
CA GLY A 106 -5.43 -15.05 2.48
C GLY A 106 -4.13 -15.46 3.19
N HIS A 107 -3.09 -14.64 3.12
CA HIS A 107 -1.85 -14.86 3.87
C HIS A 107 -1.23 -13.54 4.31
N VAL A 108 -0.80 -13.47 5.57
CA VAL A 108 -0.08 -12.31 6.11
C VAL A 108 1.27 -12.76 6.67
N MET A 109 2.34 -12.13 6.20
CA MET A 109 3.69 -12.30 6.70
C MET A 109 4.28 -10.93 7.06
N ILE A 110 4.78 -10.81 8.28
CA ILE A 110 5.45 -9.60 8.75
C ILE A 110 6.80 -10.00 9.32
N ILE A 111 7.87 -9.37 8.83
CA ILE A 111 9.26 -9.63 9.24
C ILE A 111 9.85 -8.32 9.75
N GLY A 112 10.14 -8.28 11.05
CA GLY A 112 10.72 -7.15 11.78
C GLY A 112 10.03 -6.97 13.13
N ASP A 113 10.20 -5.80 13.74
CA ASP A 113 9.67 -5.46 15.06
C ASP A 113 8.58 -4.36 14.93
N PRO A 114 7.37 -4.73 14.47
CA PRO A 114 6.27 -3.78 14.30
C PRO A 114 5.81 -3.21 15.65
N GLY A 115 5.47 -1.92 15.68
CA GLY A 115 4.99 -1.24 16.88
C GLY A 115 3.66 -1.80 17.39
N HIS A 116 2.58 -1.61 16.64
CA HIS A 116 1.29 -2.27 16.91
C HIS A 116 0.78 -2.99 15.67
N MET A 117 0.19 -4.17 15.89
CA MET A 117 -0.43 -4.94 14.83
C MET A 117 -1.85 -5.35 15.19
N MET A 118 -2.74 -5.19 14.23
CA MET A 118 -4.12 -5.64 14.34
C MET A 118 -4.59 -6.21 13.00
N ILE A 119 -5.08 -7.44 13.03
CA ILE A 119 -5.75 -8.08 11.90
C ILE A 119 -7.17 -8.39 12.36
N ILE A 120 -8.18 -7.85 11.68
CA ILE A 120 -9.59 -8.05 11.98
C ILE A 120 -10.24 -8.74 10.77
N GLY A 121 -10.66 -9.98 10.96
CA GLY A 121 -11.35 -10.83 9.99
C GLY A 121 -11.14 -12.29 10.32
N ASP A 122 -11.61 -13.19 9.46
CA ASP A 122 -11.32 -14.62 9.55
C ASP A 122 -9.98 -14.90 8.82
N PRO A 123 -8.91 -15.28 9.52
CA PRO A 123 -7.70 -15.72 8.85
C PRO A 123 -8.01 -17.05 8.15
N GLY A 124 -8.02 -17.01 6.82
CA GLY A 124 -8.22 -18.19 5.96
C GLY A 124 -7.17 -19.29 6.13
#